data_AF-A0A5B8CPD8-F1
#
_entry.id   AF-A0A5B8CPD8-F1
#
_cell.length_a   1.000
_cell.length_b   1.000
_cell.length_c   1.000
_cell.angle_alpha   90.00
_cell.angle_beta   90.00
_cell.angle_gamma   90.00
#
_symmetry.space_group_name_H-M   'P 1'
#
loop_
_entity.id
_entity.type
_entity.pdbx_description
1 polymer ?
#
loop_
_entity_poly.entity_id
_entity_poly.type
_entity_poly.pdbx_seq_one_letter_code
_entity_poly.pdbx_strand_id
1 'polypeptide(L)'
;METGTSVPPQILLGNHLKALKLPTFAREYEKVAMEAAGSRTDYPGYLLRLCELERIDRERRMVERRIRLARFPHTKSFDTFDFAAQPSLNKPLVVELARCEWITTRSNIIALGPSGTGKTHVALALGLAACQKGHSVAFVTAAALVHELMEARDERRLRQLQKHLASVKLLILDELGYVPFTAVGSELLFEVLSQRYERGSTLITSNLPFDEWTSVFGSERLTGALLDRLTHHVHILEMNGGSYRLASSRKRQKHSHHAQQEEVPPHDLIRKPLICCAERPSATLQTVQHSR
;
A
#
# COMPACT_ATOMS: atom_id res chain seq x y z
N MET A 1 -28.74 -40.41 -44.14
CA MET A 1 -29.13 -40.21 -42.73
C MET A 1 -27.87 -39.85 -41.97
N GLU A 2 -27.53 -38.56 -41.93
CA GLU A 2 -26.41 -38.08 -41.13
C GLU A 2 -26.96 -37.75 -39.73
N THR A 3 -26.59 -38.55 -38.75
CA THR A 3 -26.82 -38.27 -37.34
C THR A 3 -25.95 -37.08 -36.95
N GLY A 4 -26.51 -35.88 -37.07
CA GLY A 4 -25.89 -34.66 -36.56
C GLY A 4 -25.61 -34.85 -35.07
N THR A 5 -24.34 -34.90 -34.71
CA THR A 5 -23.85 -35.05 -33.35
C THR A 5 -24.34 -33.85 -32.53
N SER A 6 -25.46 -34.02 -31.83
CA SER A 6 -26.04 -33.03 -30.93
C SER A 6 -25.02 -32.74 -29.82
N VAL A 7 -24.32 -31.61 -29.94
CA VAL A 7 -23.38 -31.15 -28.91
C VAL A 7 -24.15 -31.01 -27.59
N PRO A 8 -23.67 -31.61 -26.48
CA PRO A 8 -24.31 -31.48 -25.17
C PRO A 8 -24.59 -30.01 -24.82
N PRO A 9 -25.78 -29.66 -24.30
CA PRO A 9 -26.14 -28.28 -23.96
C PRO A 9 -25.11 -27.58 -23.07
N GLN A 10 -24.43 -28.33 -22.20
CA GLN A 10 -23.37 -27.83 -21.31
C GLN A 10 -22.15 -27.31 -22.10
N ILE A 11 -21.78 -27.98 -23.19
CA ILE A 11 -20.64 -27.58 -24.04
C ILE A 11 -20.99 -26.30 -24.81
N LEU A 12 -22.21 -26.20 -25.34
CA LEU A 12 -22.70 -24.99 -26.00
C LEU A 12 -22.77 -23.82 -25.00
N LEU A 13 -23.30 -24.05 -23.80
CA LEU A 13 -23.36 -23.06 -22.74
C LEU A 13 -21.96 -22.54 -22.37
N GLY A 14 -20.98 -23.43 -22.16
CA GLY A 14 -19.60 -23.05 -21.86
C GLY A 14 -18.98 -22.15 -22.95
N ASN A 15 -19.21 -22.47 -24.22
CA ASN A 15 -18.74 -21.66 -25.35
C ASN A 15 -19.39 -20.27 -25.37
N HIS A 16 -20.71 -20.18 -25.16
CA HIS A 16 -21.41 -18.90 -25.09
C HIS A 16 -20.97 -18.06 -23.89
N LEU A 17 -20.80 -18.65 -22.71
CA LEU A 17 -20.34 -17.95 -21.51
C LEU A 17 -18.92 -17.40 -21.71
N LYS A 18 -18.04 -18.14 -22.40
CA LYS A 18 -16.70 -17.65 -22.78
C LYS A 18 -16.78 -16.48 -23.76
N ALA A 19 -17.61 -16.57 -24.79
CA ALA A 19 -17.82 -15.49 -25.76
C ALA A 19 -18.37 -14.20 -25.12
N LEU A 20 -19.30 -14.36 -24.16
CA LEU A 20 -19.88 -13.26 -23.39
C LEU A 20 -18.99 -12.74 -22.25
N LYS A 21 -17.81 -13.35 -22.04
CA LYS A 21 -16.87 -13.03 -20.96
C LYS A 21 -17.51 -13.16 -19.57
N LEU A 22 -18.25 -14.24 -19.32
CA LEU A 22 -18.89 -14.56 -18.04
C LEU A 22 -18.17 -15.72 -17.32
N PRO A 23 -16.92 -15.52 -16.84
CA PRO A 23 -16.12 -16.59 -16.24
C PRO A 23 -16.68 -17.10 -14.90
N THR A 24 -17.43 -16.28 -14.16
CA THR A 24 -18.02 -16.70 -12.88
C THR A 24 -19.24 -17.58 -13.14
N PHE A 25 -20.04 -17.26 -14.16
CA PHE A 25 -21.09 -18.17 -14.63
C PHE A 25 -20.49 -19.52 -14.99
N ALA A 26 -19.44 -19.55 -15.82
CA ALA A 26 -18.84 -20.80 -16.26
C ALA A 26 -18.31 -21.67 -15.11
N ARG A 27 -17.90 -21.05 -13.99
CA ARG A 27 -17.40 -21.74 -12.80
C ARG A 27 -18.52 -22.17 -11.83
N GLU A 28 -19.54 -21.34 -11.65
CA GLU A 28 -20.51 -21.49 -10.55
C GLU A 28 -21.89 -22.00 -10.99
N TYR A 29 -22.23 -22.01 -12.29
CA TYR A 29 -23.61 -22.31 -12.74
C TYR A 29 -24.14 -23.66 -12.26
N GLU A 30 -23.33 -24.73 -12.32
CA GLU A 30 -23.75 -26.07 -11.88
C GLU A 30 -24.04 -26.10 -10.38
N LYS A 31 -23.18 -25.48 -9.57
CA LYS A 31 -23.33 -25.42 -8.12
C LYS A 31 -24.61 -24.68 -7.74
N VAL A 32 -24.82 -23.49 -8.33
CA VAL A 32 -26.01 -22.68 -8.06
C VAL A 32 -27.28 -23.38 -8.57
N ALA A 33 -27.19 -24.15 -9.67
CA ALA A 33 -28.31 -24.94 -10.18
C ALA A 33 -28.71 -26.07 -9.20
N MET A 34 -27.73 -26.77 -8.63
CA MET A 34 -27.98 -27.78 -7.58
C MET A 34 -28.60 -27.16 -6.33
N GLU A 35 -28.08 -26.02 -5.87
CA GLU A 35 -28.63 -25.27 -4.73
C GLU A 35 -30.07 -24.80 -5.00
N ALA A 36 -30.35 -24.29 -6.20
CA ALA A 36 -31.69 -23.85 -6.60
C ALA A 36 -32.68 -25.02 -6.65
N ALA A 37 -32.26 -26.18 -7.15
CA ALA A 37 -33.07 -27.39 -7.17
C ALA A 37 -33.43 -27.89 -5.76
N GLY A 38 -32.49 -27.80 -4.81
CA GLY A 38 -32.71 -28.18 -3.40
C GLY A 38 -33.56 -27.19 -2.61
N SER A 39 -33.46 -25.89 -2.92
CA SER A 39 -34.16 -24.80 -2.22
C SER A 39 -35.50 -24.41 -2.82
N ARG A 40 -35.95 -25.06 -3.92
CA ARG A 40 -37.13 -24.70 -4.71
C ARG A 40 -37.12 -23.23 -5.17
N THR A 41 -35.94 -22.71 -5.49
CA THR A 41 -35.82 -21.37 -6.09
C THR A 41 -36.37 -21.39 -7.51
N ASP A 42 -37.04 -20.31 -7.92
CA ASP A 42 -37.57 -20.17 -9.27
C ASP A 42 -36.44 -19.89 -10.29
N TYR A 43 -36.73 -20.07 -11.59
CA TYR A 43 -35.74 -19.83 -12.64
C TYR A 43 -35.19 -18.39 -12.65
N PRO A 44 -36.02 -17.34 -12.45
CA PRO A 44 -35.51 -15.98 -12.26
C PRO A 44 -34.56 -15.83 -11.07
N GLY A 45 -34.86 -16.45 -9.92
CA GLY A 45 -34.00 -16.42 -8.74
C GLY A 45 -32.64 -17.08 -8.96
N TYR A 46 -32.61 -18.21 -9.67
CA TYR A 46 -31.36 -18.86 -10.10
C TYR A 46 -30.52 -17.91 -10.98
N LEU A 47 -31.13 -17.29 -12.00
CA LEU A 47 -30.42 -16.38 -12.90
C LEU A 47 -29.93 -15.13 -12.16
N LEU A 48 -30.76 -14.55 -11.28
CA LEU A 48 -30.38 -13.41 -10.45
C LEU A 48 -29.15 -13.73 -9.60
N ARG A 49 -29.14 -14.91 -8.95
CA ARG A 49 -28.01 -15.32 -8.11
C ARG A 49 -26.70 -15.42 -8.90
N LEU A 50 -26.74 -15.96 -10.11
CA LEU A 50 -25.55 -16.00 -10.97
C LEU A 50 -25.10 -14.61 -11.42
N CYS A 51 -26.03 -13.74 -11.78
CA CYS A 51 -25.74 -12.34 -12.10
C CYS A 51 -25.07 -11.60 -10.94
N GLU A 52 -25.54 -11.81 -9.71
CA GLU A 52 -24.95 -11.23 -8.50
C GLU A 52 -23.52 -11.71 -8.28
N LEU A 53 -23.28 -13.02 -8.38
CA LEU A 53 -21.94 -13.60 -8.22
C LEU A 53 -20.96 -13.04 -9.26
N GLU A 54 -21.36 -12.97 -10.53
CA GLU A 54 -20.54 -12.40 -11.59
C GLU A 54 -20.27 -10.90 -11.37
N ARG A 55 -21.29 -10.13 -10.96
CA ARG A 55 -21.11 -8.69 -10.65
C ARG A 55 -20.09 -8.50 -9.52
N ILE A 56 -20.22 -9.25 -8.42
CA ILE A 56 -19.32 -9.18 -7.27
C ILE A 56 -17.88 -9.56 -7.68
N ASP A 57 -17.70 -10.65 -8.41
CA ASP A 57 -16.37 -11.09 -8.83
C ASP A 57 -15.73 -10.09 -9.82
N ARG A 58 -16.52 -9.50 -10.74
CA ARG A 58 -16.05 -8.43 -11.63
C ARG A 58 -15.62 -7.19 -10.85
N GLU A 59 -16.43 -6.71 -9.91
CA GLU A 59 -16.09 -5.56 -9.06
C GLU A 59 -14.79 -5.80 -8.30
N ARG A 60 -14.66 -6.97 -7.66
CA ARG A 60 -13.44 -7.38 -6.97
C ARG A 60 -12.22 -7.35 -7.89
N ARG A 61 -12.27 -8.01 -9.05
CA ARG A 61 -11.15 -8.04 -10.00
C ARG A 61 -10.80 -6.66 -10.55
N MET A 62 -11.80 -5.79 -10.75
CA MET A 62 -11.55 -4.41 -11.16
C MET A 62 -10.80 -3.62 -10.09
N VAL A 63 -11.17 -3.77 -8.81
CA VAL A 63 -10.47 -3.14 -7.69
C VAL A 63 -9.05 -3.69 -7.56
N GLU A 64 -8.86 -5.01 -7.58
CA GLU A 64 -7.53 -5.64 -7.54
C GLU A 64 -6.63 -5.17 -8.68
N ARG A 65 -7.18 -5.06 -9.89
CA ARG A 65 -6.45 -4.51 -11.05
C ARG A 65 -6.03 -3.07 -10.82
N ARG A 66 -6.90 -2.21 -10.28
CA ARG A 66 -6.56 -0.81 -9.98
C ARG A 66 -5.47 -0.71 -8.92
N ILE A 67 -5.57 -1.48 -7.83
CA ILE A 67 -4.56 -1.55 -6.78
C ILE A 67 -3.20 -1.96 -7.36
N ARG A 68 -3.18 -2.98 -8.24
CA ARG A 68 -1.96 -3.43 -8.92
C ARG A 68 -1.37 -2.34 -9.82
N LEU A 69 -2.21 -1.66 -10.59
CA LEU A 69 -1.77 -0.57 -11.49
C LEU A 69 -1.29 0.66 -10.72
N ALA A 70 -1.78 0.89 -9.50
CA ALA A 70 -1.36 1.99 -8.66
C ALA A 70 0.08 1.86 -8.14
N ARG A 71 0.66 0.64 -8.14
CA ARG A 71 2.05 0.37 -7.71
C ARG A 71 2.38 0.86 -6.30
N PHE A 72 1.45 0.66 -5.37
CA PHE A 72 1.71 0.95 -3.95
C PHE A 72 2.89 0.09 -3.44
N PRO A 73 3.87 0.67 -2.71
CA PRO A 73 4.96 -0.09 -2.10
C PRO A 73 4.42 -1.10 -1.06
N HIS A 74 3.39 -0.70 -0.32
CA HIS A 74 2.67 -1.54 0.62
C HIS A 74 1.19 -1.15 0.62
N THR A 75 0.31 -2.11 0.92
CA THR A 75 -1.11 -1.83 1.15
C THR A 75 -1.33 -1.46 2.61
N LYS A 76 -1.85 -0.26 2.84
CA LYS A 76 -2.21 0.25 4.17
C LYS A 76 -3.62 0.82 4.10
N SER A 77 -4.48 0.43 5.04
CA SER A 77 -5.83 0.99 5.21
C SER A 77 -5.89 1.88 6.46
N PHE A 78 -6.97 2.66 6.57
CA PHE A 78 -7.24 3.43 7.77
C PHE A 78 -7.55 2.57 8.99
N ASP A 79 -7.98 1.31 8.82
CA ASP A 79 -8.22 0.38 9.93
C ASP A 79 -6.94 0.08 10.72
N THR A 80 -5.78 0.16 10.03
CA THR A 80 -4.46 -0.02 10.64
C THR A 80 -3.82 1.28 11.11
N PHE A 81 -4.49 2.42 10.96
CA PHE A 81 -3.96 3.72 11.34
C PHE A 81 -4.40 4.09 12.76
N ASP A 82 -3.43 4.27 13.65
CA ASP A 82 -3.69 4.70 15.02
C ASP A 82 -3.80 6.24 15.08
N PHE A 83 -5.03 6.74 15.05
CA PHE A 83 -5.32 8.17 15.20
C PHE A 83 -4.96 8.71 16.59
N ALA A 84 -4.90 7.88 17.64
CA ALA A 84 -4.47 8.33 18.96
C ALA A 84 -2.95 8.60 19.00
N ALA A 85 -2.17 7.85 18.21
CA ALA A 85 -0.74 8.09 18.04
C ALA A 85 -0.42 9.35 17.20
N GLN A 86 -1.41 9.91 16.47
CA GLN A 86 -1.25 11.14 15.69
C GLN A 86 -2.41 12.12 15.96
N PRO A 87 -2.40 12.82 17.11
CA PRO A 87 -3.52 13.68 17.52
C PRO A 87 -3.63 14.97 16.70
N SER A 88 -2.56 15.41 16.02
CA SER A 88 -2.59 16.61 15.17
C SER A 88 -3.40 16.40 13.88
N LEU A 89 -3.61 15.15 13.47
CA LEU A 89 -4.35 14.83 12.26
C LEU A 89 -5.86 14.95 12.54
N ASN A 90 -6.53 15.83 11.79
CA ASN A 90 -7.98 15.99 11.85
C ASN A 90 -8.70 14.73 11.34
N LYS A 91 -9.10 13.86 12.27
CA LYS A 91 -9.80 12.60 11.96
C LYS A 91 -11.11 12.81 11.18
N PRO A 92 -12.02 13.73 11.54
CA PRO A 92 -13.20 14.05 10.74
C PRO A 92 -12.88 14.33 9.27
N LEU A 93 -11.89 15.20 9.02
CA LEU A 93 -11.45 15.54 7.66
C LEU A 93 -10.90 14.31 6.93
N VAL A 94 -10.08 13.48 7.58
CA VAL A 94 -9.53 12.27 6.95
C VAL A 94 -10.64 11.28 6.56
N VAL A 95 -11.66 11.11 7.40
CA VAL A 95 -12.81 10.24 7.11
C VAL A 95 -13.64 10.80 5.94
N GLU A 96 -13.79 12.12 5.86
CA GLU A 96 -14.42 12.79 4.72
C GLU A 96 -13.60 12.56 3.43
N LEU A 97 -12.28 12.77 3.48
CA LEU A 97 -11.39 12.57 2.33
C LEU A 97 -11.35 11.11 1.86
N ALA A 98 -11.56 10.14 2.76
CA ALA A 98 -11.72 8.73 2.39
C ALA A 98 -12.96 8.46 1.53
N ARG A 99 -13.92 9.40 1.45
CA ARG A 99 -15.05 9.33 0.52
C ARG A 99 -14.67 9.69 -0.91
N CYS A 100 -13.47 10.21 -1.17
CA CYS A 100 -12.97 10.54 -2.51
C CYS A 100 -13.80 11.56 -3.31
N GLU A 101 -14.71 12.30 -2.67
CA GLU A 101 -15.47 13.37 -3.33
C GLU A 101 -14.54 14.47 -3.86
N TRP A 102 -13.47 14.77 -3.11
CA TRP A 102 -12.39 15.68 -3.51
C TRP A 102 -11.68 15.27 -4.82
N ILE A 103 -11.69 13.98 -5.18
CA ILE A 103 -11.14 13.50 -6.47
C ILE A 103 -12.06 13.91 -7.63
N THR A 104 -13.36 13.91 -7.38
CA THR A 104 -14.37 14.30 -8.38
C THR A 104 -14.38 15.81 -8.59
N THR A 105 -14.20 16.59 -7.52
CA THR A 105 -14.05 18.05 -7.58
C THR A 105 -12.65 18.51 -8.01
N ARG A 106 -11.72 17.57 -8.25
CA ARG A 106 -10.35 17.83 -8.71
C ARG A 106 -9.53 18.67 -7.72
N SER A 107 -9.86 18.54 -6.43
CA SER A 107 -9.09 19.14 -5.34
C SER A 107 -7.81 18.32 -5.09
N ASN A 108 -6.80 18.95 -4.52
CA ASN A 108 -5.54 18.32 -4.14
C ASN A 108 -5.50 18.05 -2.65
N ILE A 109 -4.57 17.19 -2.22
CA ILE A 109 -4.25 17.00 -0.80
C ILE A 109 -2.75 17.22 -0.65
N ILE A 110 -2.36 17.96 0.38
CA ILE A 110 -0.94 18.10 0.74
C ILE A 110 -0.78 17.72 2.20
N ALA A 111 -0.07 16.63 2.45
CA ALA A 111 0.28 16.17 3.79
C ALA A 111 1.68 16.68 4.15
N LEU A 112 1.77 17.49 5.21
CA LEU A 112 3.01 18.11 5.67
C LEU A 112 3.39 17.63 7.07
N GLY A 113 4.68 17.58 7.36
CA GLY A 113 5.19 17.36 8.71
C GLY A 113 6.43 16.46 8.78
N PRO A 114 7.04 16.28 9.96
CA PRO A 114 8.31 15.56 10.14
C PRO A 114 8.30 14.10 9.67
N SER A 115 9.48 13.50 9.50
CA SER A 115 9.59 12.08 9.13
C SER A 115 8.95 11.15 10.18
N GLY A 116 8.24 10.13 9.70
CA GLY A 116 7.62 9.11 10.55
C GLY A 116 6.31 9.52 11.22
N THR A 117 5.69 10.63 10.82
CA THR A 117 4.39 11.08 11.38
C THR A 117 3.16 10.40 10.77
N GLY A 118 3.32 9.61 9.70
CA GLY A 118 2.23 8.85 9.08
C GLY A 118 1.73 9.37 7.72
N LYS A 119 2.35 10.42 7.15
CA LYS A 119 1.96 11.02 5.85
C LYS A 119 1.80 9.99 4.74
N THR A 120 2.82 9.17 4.49
CA THR A 120 2.77 8.11 3.49
C THR A 120 1.69 7.07 3.80
N HIS A 121 1.43 6.75 5.07
CA HIS A 121 0.34 5.83 5.43
C HIS A 121 -1.02 6.43 5.04
N VAL A 122 -1.26 7.70 5.38
CA VAL A 122 -2.49 8.40 4.99
C VAL A 122 -2.63 8.46 3.47
N ALA A 123 -1.56 8.76 2.74
CA ALA A 123 -1.53 8.75 1.28
C ALA A 123 -1.93 7.39 0.70
N LEU A 124 -1.32 6.30 1.21
CA LEU A 124 -1.64 4.93 0.79
C LEU A 124 -3.08 4.54 1.12
N ALA A 125 -3.59 4.91 2.30
CA ALA A 125 -4.95 4.62 2.72
C ALA A 125 -5.99 5.35 1.87
N LEU A 126 -5.76 6.63 1.55
CA LEU A 126 -6.60 7.39 0.61
C LEU A 126 -6.52 6.83 -0.82
N GLY A 127 -5.33 6.42 -1.26
CA GLY A 127 -5.13 5.77 -2.57
C GLY A 127 -5.89 4.44 -2.67
N LEU A 128 -5.86 3.64 -1.60
CA LEU A 128 -6.59 2.38 -1.53
C LEU A 128 -8.11 2.61 -1.56
N ALA A 129 -8.61 3.57 -0.78
CA ALA A 129 -10.02 3.97 -0.80
C ALA A 129 -10.46 4.46 -2.19
N ALA A 130 -9.60 5.22 -2.88
CA ALA A 130 -9.86 5.68 -4.24
C ALA A 130 -9.97 4.52 -5.24
N CYS A 131 -9.09 3.52 -5.14
CA CYS A 131 -9.17 2.29 -5.95
C CYS A 131 -10.47 1.51 -5.71
N GLN A 132 -10.90 1.40 -4.45
CA GLN A 132 -12.15 0.75 -4.06
C GLN A 132 -13.38 1.49 -4.60
N LYS A 133 -13.34 2.84 -4.64
CA LYS A 133 -14.37 3.68 -5.27
C LYS A 133 -14.27 3.78 -6.79
N GLY A 134 -13.37 3.02 -7.41
CA GLY A 134 -13.28 2.88 -8.86
C GLY A 134 -12.42 3.92 -9.56
N HIS A 135 -11.70 4.78 -8.83
CA HIS A 135 -10.77 5.75 -9.40
C HIS A 135 -9.45 5.08 -9.81
N SER A 136 -8.88 5.50 -10.94
CA SER A 136 -7.51 5.14 -11.31
C SER A 136 -6.52 5.95 -10.46
N VAL A 137 -5.55 5.24 -9.88
CA VAL A 137 -4.53 5.82 -9.00
C VAL A 137 -3.15 5.46 -9.54
N ALA A 138 -2.18 6.35 -9.40
CA ALA A 138 -0.76 6.05 -9.53
C ALA A 138 -0.01 6.57 -8.30
N PHE A 139 0.87 5.75 -7.74
CA PHE A 139 1.75 6.11 -6.64
C PHE A 139 3.20 6.11 -7.13
N VAL A 140 3.94 7.16 -6.80
CA VAL A 140 5.36 7.30 -7.13
C VAL A 140 6.02 8.27 -6.15
N THR A 141 7.29 8.06 -5.81
CA THR A 141 8.05 9.07 -5.05
C THR A 141 8.48 10.21 -5.96
N ALA A 142 8.63 11.42 -5.44
CA ALA A 142 8.99 12.58 -6.26
C ALA A 142 10.33 12.37 -7.00
N ALA A 143 11.33 11.81 -6.32
CA ALA A 143 12.63 11.48 -6.92
C ALA A 143 12.51 10.42 -8.03
N ALA A 144 11.74 9.34 -7.81
CA ALA A 144 11.55 8.31 -8.81
C ALA A 144 10.80 8.84 -10.04
N LEU A 145 9.79 9.69 -9.84
CA LEU A 145 9.05 10.29 -10.95
C LEU A 145 9.95 11.19 -11.80
N VAL A 146 10.77 12.04 -11.17
CA VAL A 146 11.73 12.88 -11.89
C VAL A 146 12.70 12.03 -12.71
N HIS A 147 13.22 10.96 -12.12
CA HIS A 147 14.09 10.01 -12.81
C HIS A 147 13.39 9.37 -14.02
N GLU A 148 12.19 8.82 -13.82
CA GLU A 148 11.39 8.22 -14.90
C GLU A 148 11.07 9.22 -16.03
N LEU A 149 10.83 10.49 -15.70
CA LEU A 149 10.59 11.55 -16.68
C LEU A 149 11.85 11.88 -17.48
N MET A 150 13.01 11.94 -16.83
CA MET A 150 14.29 12.17 -17.49
C MET A 150 14.63 11.02 -18.45
N GLU A 151 14.54 9.76 -17.99
CA GLU A 151 14.72 8.59 -18.86
C GLU A 151 13.73 8.57 -20.02
N ALA A 152 12.45 8.85 -19.74
CA ALA A 152 11.42 8.89 -20.77
C ALA A 152 11.69 9.97 -21.83
N ARG A 153 12.29 11.09 -21.45
CA ARG A 153 12.70 12.14 -22.39
C ARG A 153 13.83 11.66 -23.29
N ASP A 154 14.85 11.04 -22.71
CA ASP A 154 16.02 10.56 -23.45
C ASP A 154 15.64 9.42 -24.41
N GLU A 155 14.70 8.56 -24.02
CA GLU A 155 14.12 7.48 -24.83
C GLU A 155 12.97 7.93 -25.77
N ARG A 156 12.68 9.24 -25.85
CA ARG A 156 11.61 9.83 -26.68
C ARG A 156 10.19 9.31 -26.40
N ARG A 157 9.94 8.79 -25.18
CA ARG A 157 8.62 8.33 -24.70
C ARG A 157 7.96 9.28 -23.67
N LEU A 158 8.53 10.46 -23.43
CA LEU A 158 8.03 11.44 -22.45
C LEU A 158 6.54 11.74 -22.59
N ARG A 159 6.07 12.00 -23.83
CA ARG A 159 4.65 12.31 -24.09
C ARG A 159 3.72 11.17 -23.68
N GLN A 160 4.14 9.91 -23.83
CA GLN A 160 3.34 8.75 -23.45
C GLN A 160 3.23 8.67 -21.92
N LEU A 161 4.34 8.89 -21.20
CA LEU A 161 4.34 8.91 -19.73
C LEU A 161 3.49 10.06 -19.20
N GLN A 162 3.64 11.28 -19.73
CA GLN A 162 2.82 12.44 -19.34
C GLN A 162 1.33 12.19 -19.61
N LYS A 163 0.97 11.60 -20.77
CA LYS A 163 -0.43 11.24 -21.06
C LYS A 163 -0.96 10.20 -20.09
N HIS A 164 -0.15 9.21 -19.71
CA HIS A 164 -0.53 8.23 -18.69
C HIS A 164 -0.77 8.91 -17.34
N LEU A 165 0.17 9.72 -16.87
CA LEU A 165 0.08 10.47 -15.62
C LEU A 165 -1.08 11.45 -15.64
N ALA A 166 -1.44 12.06 -16.76
CA ALA A 166 -2.63 12.92 -16.87
C ALA A 166 -3.94 12.12 -16.84
N SER A 167 -3.94 10.86 -17.30
CA SER A 167 -5.14 10.02 -17.38
C SER A 167 -5.59 9.43 -16.03
N VAL A 168 -4.68 9.33 -15.05
CA VAL A 168 -5.04 8.83 -13.72
C VAL A 168 -5.85 9.87 -12.95
N LYS A 169 -6.91 9.42 -12.28
CA LYS A 169 -7.79 10.30 -11.49
C LYS A 169 -7.08 10.85 -10.25
N LEU A 170 -6.22 10.04 -9.64
CA LEU A 170 -5.37 10.43 -8.52
C LEU A 170 -3.91 10.10 -8.81
N LEU A 171 -3.05 11.12 -8.72
CA LEU A 171 -1.60 10.94 -8.67
C LEU A 171 -1.14 11.16 -7.23
N ILE A 172 -0.45 10.20 -6.65
CA ILE A 172 0.16 10.30 -5.33
C ILE A 172 1.67 10.48 -5.51
N LEU A 173 2.17 11.63 -5.07
CA LEU A 173 3.57 12.01 -5.09
C LEU A 173 4.12 11.98 -3.66
N ASP A 174 4.81 10.89 -3.33
CA ASP A 174 5.36 10.68 -1.99
C ASP A 174 6.75 11.32 -1.85
N GLU A 175 7.15 11.68 -0.63
CA GLU A 175 8.50 12.14 -0.28
C GLU A 175 9.03 13.36 -1.08
N LEU A 176 8.17 14.34 -1.38
CA LEU A 176 8.64 15.61 -1.96
C LEU A 176 9.45 16.39 -0.93
N GLY A 177 10.69 16.75 -1.25
CA GLY A 177 11.54 17.58 -0.38
C GLY A 177 12.70 16.87 0.33
N TYR A 178 12.97 15.60 0.04
CA TYR A 178 14.16 14.93 0.57
C TYR A 178 15.45 15.22 -0.21
N VAL A 179 15.35 15.41 -1.52
CA VAL A 179 16.50 15.61 -2.41
C VAL A 179 16.19 16.73 -3.38
N PRO A 180 17.10 17.71 -3.56
CA PRO A 180 16.92 18.75 -4.57
C PRO A 180 17.00 18.15 -5.99
N PHE A 181 16.16 18.64 -6.88
CA PHE A 181 16.12 18.17 -8.26
C PHE A 181 17.07 18.99 -9.15
N THR A 182 17.47 18.39 -10.27
CA THR A 182 18.14 19.13 -11.34
C THR A 182 17.16 20.12 -11.97
N ALA A 183 17.65 21.21 -12.58
CA ALA A 183 16.78 22.20 -13.24
C ALA A 183 15.81 21.55 -14.26
N VAL A 184 16.34 20.63 -15.07
CA VAL A 184 15.56 19.82 -16.00
C VAL A 184 14.50 18.98 -15.28
N GLY A 185 14.87 18.30 -14.21
CA GLY A 185 13.94 17.46 -13.44
C GLY A 185 12.79 18.28 -12.83
N SER A 186 13.12 19.46 -12.29
CA SER A 186 12.15 20.42 -11.77
C SER A 186 11.16 20.89 -12.84
N GLU A 187 11.65 21.21 -14.04
CA GLU A 187 10.81 21.62 -15.18
C GLU A 187 9.86 20.50 -15.62
N LEU A 188 10.36 19.26 -15.72
CA LEU A 188 9.56 18.10 -16.11
C LEU A 188 8.46 17.79 -15.08
N LEU A 189 8.80 17.83 -13.78
CA LEU A 189 7.82 17.63 -12.71
C LEU A 189 6.78 18.76 -12.69
N PHE A 190 7.22 20.00 -12.87
CA PHE A 190 6.34 21.15 -13.00
C PHE A 190 5.35 21.00 -14.15
N GLU A 191 5.82 20.52 -15.31
CA GLU A 191 4.95 20.28 -16.46
C GLU A 191 3.87 19.24 -16.14
N VAL A 192 4.24 18.12 -15.51
CA VAL A 192 3.27 17.08 -15.09
C VAL A 192 2.23 17.65 -14.14
N LEU A 193 2.65 18.36 -13.09
CA LEU A 193 1.73 18.92 -12.10
C LEU A 193 0.84 20.02 -12.70
N SER A 194 1.40 20.86 -13.59
CA SER A 194 0.65 21.89 -14.31
C SER A 194 -0.38 21.29 -15.28
N GLN A 195 -0.06 20.20 -15.97
CA GLN A 195 -1.00 19.50 -16.85
C GLN A 195 -2.16 18.86 -16.09
N ARG A 196 -2.00 18.60 -14.79
CA ARG A 196 -3.03 18.02 -13.92
C ARG A 196 -3.93 19.07 -13.27
N TYR A 197 -3.49 20.32 -13.19
CA TYR A 197 -4.29 21.43 -12.68
C TYR A 197 -5.69 21.45 -13.34
N GLU A 198 -6.74 21.49 -12.50
CA GLU A 198 -8.16 21.41 -12.90
C GLU A 198 -8.55 20.19 -13.77
N ARG A 199 -7.69 19.18 -13.91
CA ARG A 199 -7.94 17.98 -14.73
C ARG A 199 -7.89 16.68 -13.94
N GLY A 200 -7.09 16.62 -12.89
CA GLY A 200 -7.01 15.48 -11.98
C GLY A 200 -6.39 15.85 -10.64
N SER A 201 -6.74 15.08 -9.61
CA SER A 201 -6.31 15.35 -8.24
C SER A 201 -4.89 14.84 -7.98
N THR A 202 -4.14 15.60 -7.18
CA THR A 202 -2.80 15.21 -6.75
C THR A 202 -2.74 15.19 -5.23
N LEU A 203 -2.20 14.10 -4.66
CA LEU A 203 -1.86 14.00 -3.25
C LEU A 203 -0.35 14.07 -3.12
N ILE A 204 0.17 15.06 -2.41
CA ILE A 204 1.59 15.23 -2.17
C ILE A 204 1.89 15.01 -0.70
N THR A 205 2.95 14.29 -0.38
CA THR A 205 3.50 14.27 0.98
C THR A 205 4.85 14.97 0.99
N SER A 206 5.09 15.84 1.98
CA SER A 206 6.38 16.50 2.15
C SER A 206 6.77 16.59 3.61
N ASN A 207 8.08 16.52 3.86
CA ASN A 207 8.68 16.84 5.16
C ASN A 207 9.08 18.31 5.29
N LEU A 208 8.99 19.09 4.20
CA LEU A 208 9.35 20.50 4.16
C LEU A 208 8.08 21.36 4.15
N PRO A 209 8.09 22.52 4.83
CA PRO A 209 7.06 23.53 4.65
C PRO A 209 7.12 24.15 3.23
N PHE A 210 6.07 24.85 2.81
CA PHE A 210 5.91 25.32 1.43
C PHE A 210 6.99 26.32 0.98
N ASP A 211 7.42 27.19 1.88
CA ASP A 211 8.50 28.17 1.69
C ASP A 211 9.83 27.50 1.33
N GLU A 212 10.09 26.32 1.89
CA GLU A 212 11.30 25.54 1.63
C GLU A 212 11.27 24.75 0.32
N TRP A 213 10.14 24.66 -0.39
CA TRP A 213 10.08 23.94 -1.69
C TRP A 213 10.95 24.58 -2.76
N THR A 214 11.29 25.87 -2.61
CA THR A 214 12.24 26.57 -3.46
C THR A 214 13.62 25.89 -3.49
N SER A 215 14.05 25.32 -2.36
CA SER A 215 15.30 24.55 -2.26
C SER A 215 15.27 23.26 -3.07
N VAL A 216 14.08 22.70 -3.30
CA VAL A 216 13.88 21.43 -4.01
C VAL A 216 13.83 21.66 -5.52
N PHE A 217 13.09 22.67 -5.95
CA PHE A 217 12.90 22.99 -7.37
C PHE A 217 14.01 23.89 -7.93
N GLY A 218 14.74 24.60 -7.08
CA GLY A 218 15.88 25.47 -7.43
C GLY A 218 15.50 26.84 -8.01
N SER A 219 14.24 27.04 -8.42
CA SER A 219 13.76 28.30 -9.00
C SER A 219 12.54 28.82 -8.24
N GLU A 220 12.67 30.02 -7.66
CA GLU A 220 11.59 30.70 -6.93
C GLU A 220 10.37 30.95 -7.82
N ARG A 221 10.59 31.43 -9.05
CA ARG A 221 9.52 31.69 -10.02
C ARG A 221 8.74 30.43 -10.39
N LEU A 222 9.43 29.31 -10.64
CA LEU A 222 8.80 28.04 -10.98
C LEU A 222 8.03 27.48 -9.78
N THR A 223 8.64 27.54 -8.59
CA THR A 223 8.03 27.07 -7.34
C THR A 223 6.78 27.88 -7.00
N GLY A 224 6.83 29.21 -7.07
CA GLY A 224 5.69 30.08 -6.80
C GLY A 224 4.52 29.80 -7.74
N ALA A 225 4.80 29.64 -9.03
CA ALA A 225 3.77 29.31 -10.02
C ALA A 225 3.20 27.89 -9.80
N LEU A 226 3.99 26.95 -9.30
CA LEU A 226 3.53 25.61 -8.96
C LEU A 226 2.61 25.63 -7.73
N LEU A 227 3.05 26.31 -6.67
CA LEU A 227 2.32 26.43 -5.43
C LEU A 227 0.96 27.08 -5.67
N ASP A 228 0.90 28.18 -6.42
CA ASP A 228 -0.35 28.85 -6.81
C ASP A 228 -1.38 27.87 -7.41
N ARG A 229 -0.95 27.02 -8.35
CA ARG A 229 -1.81 26.00 -8.97
C ARG A 229 -2.19 24.86 -8.02
N LEU A 230 -1.26 24.41 -7.17
CA LEU A 230 -1.51 23.30 -6.25
C LEU A 230 -2.42 23.70 -5.09
N THR A 231 -2.31 24.94 -4.60
CA THR A 231 -3.00 25.43 -3.40
C THR A 231 -4.35 26.08 -3.68
N HIS A 232 -4.69 26.36 -4.94
CA HIS A 232 -6.01 26.93 -5.28
C HIS A 232 -7.19 26.09 -4.77
N HIS A 233 -7.12 24.76 -4.94
CA HIS A 233 -8.11 23.82 -4.40
C HIS A 233 -7.39 22.71 -3.65
N VAL A 234 -7.13 22.90 -2.35
CA VAL A 234 -6.32 21.97 -1.57
C VAL A 234 -6.90 21.70 -0.18
N HIS A 235 -6.75 20.46 0.28
CA HIS A 235 -6.86 20.10 1.69
C HIS A 235 -5.45 19.90 2.25
N ILE A 236 -5.09 20.69 3.25
CA ILE A 236 -3.79 20.57 3.92
C ILE A 236 -3.96 19.67 5.15
N LEU A 237 -3.15 18.62 5.21
CA LEU A 237 -3.07 17.71 6.35
C LEU A 237 -1.75 17.95 7.08
N GLU A 238 -1.81 18.76 8.13
CA GLU A 238 -0.66 19.01 9.00
C GLU A 238 -0.51 17.86 10.00
N MET A 239 0.61 17.14 9.92
CA MET A 239 0.92 15.97 10.73
C MET A 239 2.13 16.26 11.60
N ASN A 240 1.87 17.00 12.67
CA ASN A 240 2.86 17.41 13.66
C ASN A 240 2.92 16.41 14.82
N GLY A 241 4.11 15.94 15.18
CA GLY A 241 4.27 15.01 16.29
C GLY A 241 5.57 14.18 16.23
N GLY A 242 5.75 13.32 17.22
CA GLY A 242 6.87 12.40 17.29
C GLY A 242 6.83 11.31 16.20
N SER A 243 8.00 10.82 15.80
CA SER A 243 8.11 9.75 14.80
C SER A 243 7.55 8.42 15.33
N TYR A 244 6.51 7.91 14.69
CA TYR A 244 5.92 6.60 14.96
C TYR A 244 6.95 5.47 14.77
N ARG A 245 7.83 5.61 13.78
CA ARG A 245 8.92 4.66 13.51
C ARG A 245 9.84 4.55 14.73
N LEU A 246 10.27 5.68 15.31
CA LEU A 246 11.11 5.70 16.51
C LEU A 246 10.39 5.13 17.74
N ALA A 247 9.11 5.45 17.93
CA ALA A 247 8.32 4.91 19.03
C ALA A 247 8.18 3.38 18.93
N SER A 248 7.95 2.86 17.72
CA SER A 248 7.85 1.42 17.47
C SER A 248 9.16 0.67 17.71
N SER A 249 10.31 1.24 17.30
CA SER A 249 11.64 0.68 17.57
C SER A 249 11.94 0.64 19.08
N ARG A 250 11.62 1.71 19.82
CA ARG A 250 11.80 1.76 21.29
C ARG A 250 10.94 0.73 22.02
N LYS A 251 9.68 0.52 21.58
CA LYS A 251 8.81 -0.52 22.14
C LYS A 251 9.36 -1.93 21.89
N ARG A 252 9.90 -2.20 20.69
CA ARG A 252 10.55 -3.49 20.38
C ARG A 252 11.80 -3.73 21.25
N GLN A 253 12.65 -2.72 21.43
CA GLN A 253 13.83 -2.82 22.29
C GLN A 253 13.48 -3.08 23.77
N LYS A 254 12.42 -2.46 24.29
CA LYS A 254 11.94 -2.73 25.65
C LYS A 254 11.41 -4.16 25.80
N HIS A 255 10.68 -4.67 24.82
CA HIS A 255 10.20 -6.07 24.85
C HIS A 255 11.33 -7.09 24.72
N SER A 256 12.37 -6.83 23.91
CA SER A 256 13.54 -7.71 23.83
C SER A 256 14.38 -7.70 25.13
N HIS A 257 14.48 -6.56 25.82
CA HIS A 257 15.16 -6.49 27.11
C HIS A 257 14.39 -7.16 28.25
N HIS A 258 13.04 -7.12 28.23
CA HIS A 258 12.24 -7.82 29.23
C HIS A 258 12.24 -9.33 29.01
N ALA A 259 12.16 -9.80 27.76
CA ALA A 259 12.24 -11.23 27.43
C ALA A 259 13.59 -11.87 27.81
N GLN A 260 14.69 -11.10 27.80
CA GLN A 260 16.01 -11.58 28.23
C GLN A 260 16.24 -11.55 29.75
N GLN A 261 15.37 -10.90 30.52
CA GLN A 261 15.48 -10.83 31.99
C GLN A 261 14.63 -11.90 32.71
N GLU A 262 13.65 -12.51 32.04
CA GLU A 262 12.82 -13.59 32.60
C GLU A 262 13.40 -15.01 32.40
N GLU A 263 14.48 -15.18 31.62
CA GLU A 263 15.09 -16.50 31.33
C GLU A 263 16.29 -16.89 32.24
N VAL A 264 16.57 -16.16 33.32
CA VAL A 264 17.61 -16.56 34.29
C VAL A 264 16.96 -17.18 35.53
N PRO A 265 16.99 -18.53 35.70
CA PRO A 265 16.53 -19.13 36.95
C PRO A 265 17.49 -18.75 38.09
N PRO A 266 16.99 -18.46 39.31
CA PRO A 266 17.85 -18.09 40.42
C PRO A 266 18.70 -19.29 40.84
N HIS A 267 20.01 -19.16 40.67
CA HIS A 267 21.01 -20.07 41.23
C HIS A 267 21.19 -19.73 42.72
N ASP A 268 20.48 -20.44 43.59
CA ASP A 268 20.72 -20.33 45.04
C ASP A 268 21.89 -21.23 45.46
N LEU A 269 22.99 -20.55 45.78
CA LEU A 269 24.14 -21.04 46.52
C LEU A 269 23.72 -21.35 47.97
N ILE A 270 23.63 -22.63 48.34
CA ILE A 270 23.78 -23.03 49.74
C ILE A 270 25.17 -23.62 49.93
N ARG A 271 26.10 -22.75 50.35
CA ARG A 271 27.31 -23.17 51.06
C ARG A 271 26.90 -23.72 52.42
N LYS A 272 27.29 -24.96 52.74
CA LYS A 272 27.47 -25.41 54.13
C LYS A 272 28.93 -25.81 54.34
N PRO A 273 29.59 -25.35 55.40
CA PRO A 273 30.90 -25.86 55.80
C PRO A 273 30.74 -26.99 56.83
N LEU A 274 31.47 -28.10 56.68
CA LEU A 274 31.74 -29.04 57.77
C LEU A 274 32.99 -29.89 57.45
N ILE A 275 34.13 -29.37 57.92
CA ILE A 275 35.14 -29.98 58.80
C ILE A 275 35.47 -31.50 58.61
N CYS A 276 36.72 -31.72 58.18
CA CYS A 276 37.75 -32.69 58.64
C CYS A 276 37.44 -34.20 58.76
N CYS A 277 38.20 -35.05 58.03
CA CYS A 277 39.30 -35.89 58.57
C CYS A 277 39.92 -36.78 57.47
N ALA A 278 41.26 -36.93 57.51
CA ALA A 278 42.12 -38.08 57.17
C ALA A 278 41.72 -39.01 55.99
N GLU A 279 42.54 -39.38 55.01
CA GLU A 279 43.88 -39.99 55.09
C GLU A 279 44.42 -40.19 53.64
N ARG A 280 45.72 -40.04 53.42
CA ARG A 280 46.50 -40.67 52.31
C ARG A 280 47.07 -41.98 52.87
N PRO A 281 47.50 -43.02 52.09
CA PRO A 281 48.34 -42.84 50.88
C PRO A 281 48.32 -43.94 49.78
N SER A 282 48.99 -43.60 48.67
CA SER A 282 49.86 -44.42 47.78
C SER A 282 49.37 -45.73 47.12
N ALA A 283 49.59 -45.82 45.80
CA ALA A 283 50.31 -46.89 45.05
C ALA A 283 49.65 -47.14 43.66
N THR A 284 50.29 -46.75 42.55
CA THR A 284 51.22 -47.50 41.66
C THR A 284 50.54 -48.32 40.55
N LEU A 285 51.17 -48.26 39.34
CA LEU A 285 51.13 -49.24 38.23
C LEU A 285 49.86 -49.23 37.35
N GLN A 286 49.85 -49.52 36.04
CA GLN A 286 50.82 -49.50 34.94
C GLN A 286 50.02 -50.02 33.71
N THR A 287 50.22 -49.42 32.53
CA THR A 287 50.30 -50.07 31.19
C THR A 287 49.11 -50.77 30.47
N VAL A 288 49.25 -50.74 29.13
CA VAL A 288 48.74 -51.65 28.06
C VAL A 288 47.38 -51.27 27.44
N GLN A 289 47.36 -50.55 26.31
CA GLN A 289 47.40 -51.00 24.89
C GLN A 289 46.10 -51.59 24.33
N HIS A 290 45.78 -51.09 23.12
CA HIS A 290 45.18 -51.80 21.96
C HIS A 290 43.70 -52.18 22.08
N SER A 291 42.86 -52.18 21.04
CA SER A 291 42.95 -51.83 19.62
C SER A 291 41.57 -52.19 19.03
N ARG A 292 40.98 -51.32 18.22
CA ARG A 292 40.33 -51.57 16.92
C ARG A 292 39.46 -50.37 16.54
#